data_AF-E4N8X8-F1
#
_entry.id   AF-E4N8X8-F1
#
_cell.length_a   1.000
_cell.length_b   1.000
_cell.length_c   1.000
_cell.angle_alpha   90.00
_cell.angle_beta   90.00
_cell.angle_gamma   90.00
#
_symmetry.space_group_name_H-M   'P 1'
#
loop_
_entity.id
_entity.type
_entity.pdbx_description
1 polymer ?
#
loop_
_entity_poly.entity_id
_entity_poly.type
_entity_poly.pdbx_seq_one_letter_code
_entity_poly.pdbx_strand_id
1 'polypeptide(L)'
;MFDSVRMRDRRKRLGLTLAQLAVPLGVHEATVGRWEGGAVEPSVSRVVALAAALRVPFEALLKPVPASVRRVYSAAEAVRCRQPGAVRGEAGRAARPFPYAGAAAVRQVAA
;
A
#
# COMPACT_ATOMS: atom_id res chain seq x y z
N MET A 1 0.06 11.26 -2.60
CA MET A 1 0.47 10.02 -1.91
C MET A 1 1.36 9.18 -2.83
N PHE A 2 0.96 9.06 -4.09
CA PHE A 2 1.62 8.39 -5.19
C PHE A 2 2.77 9.22 -5.78
N ASP A 3 3.81 8.55 -6.27
CA ASP A 3 4.96 9.15 -6.95
C ASP A 3 4.89 8.88 -8.47
N SER A 4 4.34 9.85 -9.20
CA SER A 4 4.16 9.78 -10.66
C SER A 4 5.47 9.85 -11.43
N VAL A 5 6.50 10.50 -10.87
CA VAL A 5 7.84 10.59 -11.49
C VAL A 5 8.48 9.22 -11.46
N ARG A 6 8.44 8.56 -10.30
CA ARG A 6 9.01 7.22 -10.10
C ARG A 6 8.31 6.16 -10.95
N MET A 7 6.99 6.26 -11.11
CA MET A 7 6.22 5.44 -12.04
C MET A 7 6.71 5.61 -13.50
N ARG A 8 6.81 6.86 -13.97
CA ARG A 8 7.24 7.18 -15.34
C ARG A 8 8.65 6.66 -15.62
N ASP A 9 9.57 6.86 -14.69
CA ASP A 9 10.96 6.40 -14.83
C ASP A 9 11.02 4.88 -14.90
N ARG A 10 10.23 4.18 -14.08
CA ARG A 10 10.17 2.72 -14.15
C ARG A 10 9.60 2.23 -15.48
N ARG A 11 8.53 2.85 -15.99
CA ARG A 11 7.97 2.53 -17.30
C ARG A 11 9.01 2.70 -18.42
N LYS A 12 9.74 3.83 -18.43
CA LYS A 12 10.80 4.09 -19.40
C LYS A 12 11.93 3.06 -19.33
N ARG A 13 12.35 2.65 -18.12
CA ARG A 13 13.37 1.60 -17.93
C ARG A 13 12.93 0.24 -18.46
N LEU A 14 11.62 -0.03 -18.49
CA LEU A 14 11.06 -1.24 -19.07
C LEU A 14 10.81 -1.12 -20.59
N GLY A 15 11.08 0.04 -21.21
CA GLY A 15 10.82 0.29 -22.62
C GLY A 15 9.32 0.31 -22.98
N LEU A 16 8.43 0.46 -22.00
CA LEU A 16 6.98 0.37 -22.21
C LEU A 16 6.41 1.70 -22.70
N THR A 17 5.55 1.64 -23.72
CA THR A 17 4.70 2.77 -24.11
C THR A 17 3.54 2.96 -23.13
N LEU A 18 2.85 4.10 -23.19
CA LEU A 18 1.66 4.34 -22.36
C LEU A 18 0.55 3.32 -22.68
N ALA A 19 0.32 3.05 -23.95
CA ALA A 19 -0.64 2.03 -24.40
C ALA A 19 -0.28 0.63 -23.88
N GLN A 20 0.99 0.23 -23.97
CA GLN A 20 1.45 -1.07 -23.50
C GLN A 20 1.27 -1.24 -21.98
N LEU A 21 1.41 -0.16 -21.21
CA LEU A 21 1.12 -0.19 -19.77
C LEU A 21 -0.40 -0.19 -19.49
N ALA A 22 -1.20 0.45 -20.34
CA ALA A 22 -2.64 0.58 -20.16
C ALA A 22 -3.40 -0.74 -20.41
N VAL A 23 -2.95 -1.53 -21.39
CA VAL A 23 -3.54 -2.84 -21.76
C VAL A 23 -3.72 -3.79 -20.56
N PRO A 24 -2.67 -4.14 -19.79
CA PRO A 24 -2.82 -5.05 -18.64
C PRO A 24 -3.63 -4.45 -17.49
N LEU A 25 -3.84 -3.14 -17.47
CA LEU A 25 -4.61 -2.42 -16.45
C LEU A 25 -6.09 -2.26 -16.85
N GLY A 26 -6.46 -2.59 -18.09
CA GLY A 26 -7.82 -2.39 -18.61
C GLY A 26 -8.24 -0.91 -18.65
N VAL A 27 -7.29 0.01 -18.84
CA VAL A 27 -7.57 1.45 -18.91
C VAL A 27 -7.15 2.03 -20.25
N HIS A 28 -7.61 3.26 -20.54
CA HIS A 28 -7.18 3.99 -21.73
C HIS A 28 -5.77 4.58 -21.52
N GLU A 29 -4.97 4.68 -22.59
CA GLU A 29 -3.62 5.28 -22.53
C GLU A 29 -3.63 6.71 -21.97
N ALA A 30 -4.68 7.47 -22.30
CA ALA A 30 -4.88 8.83 -21.80
C ALA A 30 -5.04 8.87 -20.28
N THR A 31 -5.62 7.82 -19.67
CA THR A 31 -5.71 7.69 -18.21
C THR A 31 -4.33 7.54 -17.59
N VAL A 32 -3.47 6.70 -18.18
CA VAL A 32 -2.07 6.53 -17.76
C VAL A 32 -1.29 7.83 -17.90
N GLY A 33 -1.49 8.56 -19.01
CA GLY A 33 -0.92 9.89 -19.21
C GLY A 33 -1.34 10.90 -18.15
N ARG A 34 -2.62 10.90 -17.74
CA ARG A 34 -3.12 11.75 -16.64
C ARG A 34 -2.50 11.39 -15.28
N TRP A 35 -2.24 10.11 -15.01
CA TRP A 35 -1.54 9.69 -13.79
C TRP A 35 -0.08 10.14 -13.79
N GLU A 36 0.64 9.91 -14.88
CA GLU A 36 2.04 10.35 -15.00
C GLU A 36 2.16 11.88 -14.98
N GLY A 37 1.19 12.59 -15.54
CA GLY A 37 1.10 14.05 -15.51
C GLY A 37 0.71 14.63 -14.15
N GLY A 38 0.28 13.80 -13.19
CA GLY A 38 -0.18 14.26 -11.88
C GLY A 38 -1.55 14.95 -11.90
N ALA A 39 -2.28 14.89 -13.02
CA ALA A 39 -3.61 15.49 -13.13
C ALA A 39 -4.66 14.71 -12.33
N VAL A 40 -4.47 13.39 -12.20
CA VAL A 40 -5.36 12.49 -11.46
C VAL A 40 -4.51 11.52 -10.66
N GLU A 41 -4.88 11.30 -9.40
CA GLU A 41 -4.26 10.27 -8.57
C GLU A 41 -4.98 8.92 -8.82
N PRO A 42 -4.24 7.81 -9.09
CA PRO A 42 -4.86 6.49 -9.19
C PRO A 42 -5.42 6.03 -7.84
N SER A 43 -6.51 5.26 -7.87
CA SER A 43 -7.03 4.59 -6.68
C SER A 43 -6.05 3.53 -6.15
N VAL A 44 -6.12 3.17 -4.87
CA VAL A 44 -5.21 2.18 -4.25
C VAL A 44 -5.18 0.87 -5.04
N SER A 45 -6.35 0.35 -5.46
CA SER A 45 -6.45 -0.85 -6.30
C SER A 45 -5.67 -0.73 -7.61
N ARG A 46 -5.66 0.47 -8.23
CA ARG A 46 -4.91 0.74 -9.46
C ARG A 46 -3.42 0.84 -9.19
N VAL A 47 -3.00 1.38 -8.05
CA VAL A 47 -1.58 1.41 -7.66
C VAL A 47 -1.05 -0.01 -7.46
N VAL A 48 -1.83 -0.91 -6.87
CA VAL A 48 -1.46 -2.34 -6.76
C VAL A 48 -1.30 -2.98 -8.14
N ALA A 49 -2.25 -2.74 -9.04
CA ALA A 49 -2.17 -3.25 -10.42
C ALA A 49 -0.95 -2.66 -11.18
N LEU A 50 -0.66 -1.37 -10.99
CA LEU A 50 0.53 -0.70 -11.53
C LEU A 50 1.82 -1.32 -11.00
N ALA A 51 1.90 -1.61 -9.70
CA ALA A 51 3.07 -2.23 -9.09
C ALA A 51 3.36 -3.61 -9.72
N ALA A 52 2.31 -4.42 -9.92
CA ALA A 52 2.41 -5.70 -10.62
C ALA A 52 2.88 -5.52 -12.07
N ALA A 53 2.27 -4.62 -12.83
CA ALA A 53 2.63 -4.36 -14.23
C ALA A 53 4.06 -3.82 -14.40
N LEU A 54 4.52 -2.99 -13.46
CA LEU A 54 5.86 -2.38 -13.46
C LEU A 54 6.92 -3.25 -12.79
N ARG A 55 6.55 -4.43 -12.28
CA ARG A 55 7.44 -5.38 -11.59
C ARG A 55 8.25 -4.68 -10.49
N VAL A 56 7.55 -3.97 -9.62
CA VAL A 56 8.10 -3.28 -8.46
C VAL A 56 7.22 -3.52 -7.24
N PRO A 57 7.78 -3.48 -6.03
CA PRO A 57 6.97 -3.50 -4.82
C PRO A 57 6.07 -2.26 -4.75
N PHE A 58 4.91 -2.36 -4.12
CA PHE A 58 3.93 -1.28 -4.04
C PHE A 58 4.52 -0.02 -3.37
N GLU A 59 5.37 -0.17 -2.35
CA GLU A 59 6.01 0.97 -1.67
C GLU A 59 6.89 1.78 -2.62
N ALA A 60 7.41 1.15 -3.68
CA ALA A 60 8.23 1.84 -4.67
C ALA A 60 7.45 2.88 -5.50
N LEU A 61 6.12 2.85 -5.48
CA LEU A 61 5.28 3.83 -6.17
C LEU A 61 4.72 4.90 -5.22
N LEU A 62 5.09 4.86 -3.94
CA LEU A 62 4.63 5.81 -2.93
C LEU A 62 5.70 6.85 -2.60
N LYS A 63 5.25 8.05 -2.22
CA LYS A 63 6.13 9.08 -1.69
C LYS A 63 6.66 8.65 -0.31
N PRO A 64 7.97 8.78 -0.07
CA PRO A 64 8.53 8.44 1.23
C PRO A 64 7.97 9.37 2.31
N VAL A 65 7.74 8.82 3.50
CA VAL A 65 7.40 9.64 4.67
C VAL A 65 8.62 10.51 4.99
N PRO A 66 8.47 11.84 5.11
CA PRO A 66 9.59 12.70 5.42
C PRO A 66 10.16 12.34 6.80
N ALA A 67 11.48 12.36 6.93
CA ALA A 67 12.18 11.99 8.15
C ALA A 67 11.80 12.85 9.37
N SER A 68 11.16 14.01 9.14
CA SER A 68 10.70 14.94 10.17
C SER A 68 9.42 14.51 10.88
N VAL A 69 8.76 13.42 10.48
CA VAL A 69 7.53 12.96 11.16
C VAL A 69 7.90 12.35 12.51
N ARG A 70 7.68 13.12 13.58
CA ARG A 70 7.75 12.64 14.96
C ARG A 70 6.75 11.50 15.14
N ARG A 71 7.23 10.30 15.47
CA ARG A 71 6.36 9.19 15.87
C ARG A 71 5.57 9.62 17.11
N VAL A 72 4.26 9.82 16.94
CA VAL A 72 3.35 10.19 18.03
C VAL A 72 2.99 8.99 18.91
N TYR A 73 3.19 7.78 18.41
CA TYR A 73 2.90 6.53 19.12
C TYR A 73 4.20 5.77 19.40
N SER A 74 4.41 5.35 20.65
CA SER A 74 5.54 4.49 21.01
C SER A 74 5.23 3.02 20.68
N ALA A 75 6.26 2.24 20.34
CA ALA A 75 6.14 0.80 20.12
C ALA A 75 5.63 0.07 21.38
N ALA A 76 5.88 0.61 22.58
CA ALA A 76 5.45 0.04 23.84
C ALA A 76 3.96 0.30 24.15
N GLU A 77 3.35 1.34 23.57
CA GLU A 77 1.94 1.70 23.82
C GLU A 77 0.97 1.06 22.81
N ALA A 78 1.45 0.70 21.60
CA ALA A 78 0.64 0.01 20.61
C ALA A 78 0.33 -1.46 20.99
N VAL A 79 1.10 -2.05 21.90
CA VAL A 79 0.95 -3.44 22.37
C VAL A 79 0.29 -3.49 23.75
N ARG A 80 -0.84 -2.80 23.91
CA ARG A 80 -1.83 -3.15 24.93
C ARG A 80 -3.19 -3.47 24.32
N CYS A 81 -3.17 -4.14 23.18
CA CYS A 81 -4.23 -5.10 22.90
C CYS A 81 -4.04 -6.27 23.87
N ARG A 82 -4.59 -6.12 25.09
CA ARG A 82 -5.07 -7.26 25.87
C ARG A 82 -5.87 -8.10 24.89
N GLN A 83 -5.47 -9.36 24.70
CA GLN A 83 -6.17 -10.30 23.82
C GLN A 83 -7.68 -10.16 24.02
N PRO A 84 -8.48 -9.75 23.03
CA PRO A 84 -9.92 -9.88 23.13
C PRO A 84 -10.23 -11.38 23.02
N GLY A 85 -10.18 -12.09 24.15
CA GLY A 85 -10.19 -13.55 24.17
C GLY A 85 -10.53 -14.20 25.51
N ALA A 86 -11.13 -13.47 26.47
CA ALA A 86 -11.77 -14.10 27.63
C ALA A 86 -13.20 -13.59 27.75
N VAL A 87 -14.07 -14.05 26.85
CA VAL A 87 -15.52 -13.92 27.01
C VAL A 87 -15.97 -14.97 28.04
N ARG A 88 -16.31 -14.52 29.25
CA ARG A 88 -17.21 -15.28 30.13
C ARG A 88 -18.59 -14.62 30.03
N GLY A 89 -19.56 -15.35 29.48
CA GLY A 89 -20.97 -15.01 29.53
C GLY A 89 -21.51 -14.39 28.23
N GLU A 90 -22.36 -15.14 27.56
CA GLU A 90 -23.11 -14.76 26.36
C GLU A 90 -24.24 -13.78 26.69
N ALA A 91 -24.46 -12.78 25.84
CA ALA A 91 -25.76 -12.49 25.20
C ALA A 91 -25.69 -11.22 24.32
N GLY A 92 -25.98 -11.36 23.03
CA GLY A 92 -26.76 -10.33 22.32
C GLY A 92 -26.07 -9.25 21.48
N ARG A 93 -25.10 -9.61 20.63
CA ARG A 93 -24.86 -9.07 19.25
C ARG A 93 -23.41 -9.38 18.86
N ALA A 94 -23.21 -10.26 17.90
CA ALA A 94 -21.88 -10.59 17.40
C ALA A 94 -21.24 -9.36 16.74
N ALA A 95 -20.34 -8.69 17.48
CA ALA A 95 -19.37 -7.79 16.88
C ALA A 95 -18.45 -8.65 16.00
N ARG A 96 -18.55 -8.47 14.68
CA ARG A 96 -17.70 -9.19 13.73
C ARG A 96 -16.24 -8.78 13.96
N PRO A 97 -15.29 -9.72 14.03
CA PRO A 97 -13.89 -9.41 14.27
C PRO A 97 -13.30 -8.55 13.15
N PHE A 98 -12.39 -7.62 13.51
CA PHE A 98 -11.64 -6.81 12.55
C PHE A 98 -10.79 -7.72 11.65
N PRO A 99 -10.94 -7.66 10.32
CA PRO A 99 -10.40 -8.68 9.40
C PRO A 99 -8.90 -8.54 9.07
N TYR A 100 -8.18 -7.57 9.64
CA TYR A 100 -6.77 -7.30 9.34
C TYR A 100 -5.87 -7.37 10.58
N ALA A 101 -6.01 -8.43 11.37
CA ALA A 101 -4.96 -8.81 12.31
C ALA A 101 -3.88 -9.57 11.53
N GLY A 102 -3.03 -8.81 10.82
CA GLY A 102 -1.90 -9.35 10.08
C GLY A 102 -0.94 -10.07 11.02
N ALA A 103 -0.84 -11.39 10.88
CA ALA A 103 0.18 -12.20 11.49
C ALA A 103 1.52 -11.94 10.79
N ALA A 104 2.54 -11.47 11.51
CA ALA A 104 3.92 -11.78 11.20
C ALA A 104 4.86 -11.43 12.35
N ALA A 105 5.45 -12.48 12.93
CA ALA A 105 6.60 -12.43 13.81
C ALA A 105 7.82 -11.84 13.08
N VAL A 106 8.46 -10.86 13.70
CA VAL A 106 9.83 -10.47 13.35
C VAL A 106 10.73 -11.01 14.46
N ARG A 107 11.44 -12.11 14.17
CA ARG A 107 12.53 -12.60 15.03
C ARG A 107 13.74 -11.68 14.84
N GLN A 108 14.30 -11.17 15.94
CA GLN A 108 15.63 -10.56 15.93
C GLN A 108 16.69 -11.65 16.17
N VAL A 109 17.72 -11.61 15.33
CA VAL A 109 19.00 -12.31 15.53
C VAL A 109 19.84 -11.47 16.50
N ALA A 110 20.36 -12.11 17.54
CA ALA A 110 21.21 -11.52 18.57
C ALA A 110 22.70 -11.66 18.21
N ALA A 111 23.50 -10.65 18.57
CA ALA A 111 24.85 -10.79 19.10
C ALA A 111 25.18 -9.52 19.90
#